data_AF-A0A6C0JAN8-F1
#
_entry.id   AF-A0A6C0JAN8-F1
#
_cell.length_a   1.000
_cell.length_b   1.000
_cell.length_c   1.000
_cell.angle_alpha   90.00
_cell.angle_beta   90.00
_cell.angle_gamma   90.00
#
_symmetry.space_group_name_H-M   'P 1'
#
loop_
_entity.id
_entity.type
_entity.pdbx_description
1 polymer ?
#
loop_
_entity_poly.entity_id
_entity_poly.type
_entity_poly.pdbx_seq_one_letter_code
_entity_poly.pdbx_strand_id
1 'polypeptide(L)'
;MKLEVIILAITSCAIANVYYDGLLLSKIKEYKKHGQMGMYAFVGLTIYLFIRKDPSKTQAILSQASNYVKYMPIDKDAGSILAPIMTFTGSAYQNAEHRVQTNQGNMNQYNNIPYSERRVIASGKTSSKRSVSETKKKWVASQQDWTCNHCKNKLPAWFEVDHKTRLEYGGTNHVDNLVALCRDCHGRKTASENL
;
A
#
# COMPACT_ATOMS: atom_id res chain seq x y z
N MET A 1 -7.16 -36.99 20.11
CA MET A 1 -5.80 -37.58 20.25
C MET A 1 -5.18 -36.97 21.49
N LYS A 2 -4.72 -37.78 22.46
CA LYS A 2 -4.21 -37.26 23.74
C LYS A 2 -2.86 -36.58 23.50
N LEU A 3 -2.70 -35.38 24.07
CA LEU A 3 -1.52 -34.52 23.90
C LEU A 3 -0.21 -35.25 24.28
N GLU A 4 -0.31 -36.18 25.22
CA GLU A 4 0.76 -37.10 25.66
C GLU A 4 1.36 -37.93 24.51
N VAL A 5 0.55 -38.41 23.57
CA VAL A 5 1.02 -39.22 22.42
C VAL A 5 1.82 -38.36 21.44
N ILE A 6 1.45 -37.09 21.28
CA ILE A 6 2.17 -36.14 20.42
C ILE A 6 3.54 -35.82 21.03
N ILE A 7 3.60 -35.63 22.34
CA ILE A 7 4.86 -35.35 23.05
C ILE A 7 5.81 -36.55 22.92
N LEU A 8 5.33 -37.78 23.13
CA LEU A 8 6.12 -39.00 22.96
C LEU A 8 6.60 -39.23 21.52
N ALA A 9 5.78 -38.90 20.54
CA ALA A 9 6.16 -38.99 19.13
C ALA A 9 7.27 -37.99 18.77
N ILE A 10 7.18 -36.75 19.26
CA ILE A 10 8.18 -35.70 19.00
C ILE A 10 9.52 -36.06 19.66
N THR A 11 9.52 -36.52 20.91
CA THR A 11 10.76 -36.89 21.62
C THR A 11 11.44 -38.10 21.00
N SER A 12 10.66 -39.12 20.60
CA SER A 12 11.18 -40.30 19.90
C SER A 12 11.79 -39.93 18.54
N CYS A 13 11.15 -39.01 17.80
CA CYS A 13 11.65 -38.49 16.53
C CYS A 13 12.95 -37.66 16.70
N ALA A 14 13.06 -36.89 17.79
CA ALA A 14 14.27 -36.13 18.11
C ALA A 14 15.46 -37.05 18.44
N ILE A 15 15.25 -38.11 19.22
CA ILE A 15 16.28 -39.11 19.55
C ILE A 15 16.73 -39.84 18.28
N ALA A 16 15.79 -40.27 17.43
CA ALA A 16 16.12 -40.89 16.15
C ALA A 16 16.91 -39.93 15.23
N ASN A 17 16.57 -38.65 15.22
CA ASN A 17 17.27 -37.65 14.41
C ASN A 17 18.73 -37.42 14.86
N VAL A 18 19.02 -37.51 16.17
CA VAL A 18 20.40 -37.49 16.70
C VAL A 18 21.14 -38.78 16.38
N TYR A 19 20.48 -39.93 16.47
CA TYR A 19 21.08 -41.24 16.19
C TYR A 19 21.50 -41.43 14.71
N TYR A 20 20.75 -40.85 13.78
CA TYR A 20 21.03 -40.94 12.33
C TYR A 20 21.82 -39.73 11.78
N ASP A 21 22.59 -38.99 12.61
CA ASP A 21 23.45 -37.87 12.18
C ASP A 21 22.74 -36.84 11.28
N GLY A 22 21.47 -36.50 11.59
CA GLY A 22 20.70 -35.53 10.83
C GLY A 22 20.28 -35.96 9.42
N LEU A 23 20.44 -37.24 9.06
CA LEU A 23 20.06 -37.80 7.75
C LEU A 23 18.52 -37.79 7.54
N LEU A 24 17.76 -37.80 8.64
CA LEU A 24 16.31 -37.60 8.66
C LEU A 24 15.94 -36.15 8.27
N LEU A 25 16.63 -35.17 8.84
CA LEU A 25 16.47 -33.75 8.49
C LEU A 25 16.96 -33.43 7.07
N SER A 26 18.02 -34.09 6.59
CA SER A 26 18.53 -33.88 5.23
C SER A 26 17.55 -34.39 4.17
N LYS A 27 16.96 -35.58 4.36
CA LYS A 27 15.89 -36.09 3.49
C LYS A 27 14.64 -35.20 3.52
N ILE A 28 14.21 -34.68 4.67
CA ILE A 28 13.06 -33.75 4.74
C ILE A 28 13.37 -32.43 4.01
N LYS A 29 14.61 -31.93 4.08
CA LYS A 29 15.05 -30.75 3.32
C LYS A 29 15.08 -30.99 1.81
N GLU A 30 15.36 -32.21 1.37
CA GLU A 30 15.34 -32.59 -0.05
C GLU A 30 13.92 -32.50 -0.64
N TYR A 31 12.89 -32.87 0.14
CA TYR A 31 11.48 -32.72 -0.24
C TYR A 31 10.90 -31.31 -0.01
N LYS A 32 11.71 -30.30 0.32
CA LYS A 32 11.24 -28.92 0.59
C LYS A 32 10.38 -28.37 -0.56
N LYS A 33 10.72 -28.70 -1.82
CA LYS A 33 9.94 -28.28 -2.99
C LYS A 33 8.53 -28.89 -3.00
N HIS A 34 8.41 -30.19 -2.73
CA HIS A 34 7.12 -30.89 -2.68
C HIS A 34 6.28 -30.48 -1.47
N GLY A 35 6.92 -30.24 -0.31
CA GLY A 35 6.25 -29.71 0.88
C GLY A 35 5.68 -28.30 0.65
N GLN A 36 6.43 -27.42 -0.02
CA GLN A 36 5.94 -26.08 -0.38
C GLN A 36 4.78 -26.15 -1.37
N MET A 37 4.85 -27.01 -2.39
CA MET A 37 3.73 -27.23 -3.33
C MET A 37 2.47 -27.75 -2.61
N GLY A 38 2.63 -28.70 -1.69
CA GLY A 38 1.54 -29.23 -0.87
C GLY A 38 0.91 -28.18 0.05
N MET A 39 1.72 -27.31 0.66
CA MET A 39 1.24 -26.22 1.50
C MET A 39 0.38 -25.22 0.70
N TYR A 40 0.84 -24.80 -0.48
CA TYR A 40 0.06 -23.89 -1.33
C TYR A 40 -1.26 -24.54 -1.81
N ALA A 41 -1.21 -25.81 -2.19
CA ALA A 41 -2.41 -26.56 -2.58
C ALA A 41 -3.40 -26.70 -1.41
N PHE A 42 -2.91 -26.98 -0.21
CA PHE A 42 -3.74 -27.09 0.99
C PHE A 42 -4.39 -25.74 1.33
N VAL A 43 -3.62 -24.65 1.36
CA VAL A 43 -4.16 -23.31 1.63
C VAL A 43 -5.20 -22.91 0.58
N GLY A 44 -4.90 -23.12 -0.71
CA GLY A 44 -5.84 -22.85 -1.80
C GLY A 44 -7.13 -23.66 -1.70
N LEU A 45 -7.03 -24.96 -1.40
CA LEU A 45 -8.18 -25.84 -1.21
C LEU A 45 -9.02 -25.42 0.00
N THR A 46 -8.36 -25.01 1.09
CA THR A 46 -9.04 -24.57 2.31
C THR A 46 -9.84 -23.30 2.04
N ILE A 47 -9.24 -22.32 1.36
CA ILE A 47 -9.93 -21.09 0.95
C ILE A 47 -11.07 -21.40 -0.01
N TYR A 48 -10.86 -22.27 -1.00
CA TYR A 48 -11.88 -22.66 -1.98
C TYR A 48 -13.10 -23.31 -1.30
N LEU A 49 -12.87 -24.28 -0.41
CA LEU A 49 -13.94 -24.96 0.32
C LEU A 49 -14.66 -24.00 1.26
N PHE A 50 -13.94 -23.05 1.87
CA PHE A 50 -14.50 -22.07 2.77
C PHE A 50 -15.47 -21.11 2.06
N ILE A 51 -15.05 -20.54 0.93
CA ILE A 51 -15.89 -19.65 0.09
C ILE A 51 -17.13 -20.39 -0.41
N ARG A 52 -16.98 -21.66 -0.82
CA ARG A 52 -18.08 -22.47 -1.37
C ARG A 52 -19.09 -22.93 -0.32
N LYS A 53 -18.66 -23.15 0.92
CA LYS A 53 -19.51 -23.73 1.98
C LYS A 53 -20.42 -22.70 2.64
N ASP A 54 -19.94 -21.49 2.90
CA ASP A 54 -20.74 -20.41 3.51
C ASP A 54 -20.25 -19.02 3.03
N PRO A 55 -20.81 -18.47 1.94
CA PRO A 55 -20.41 -17.15 1.44
C PRO A 55 -20.75 -16.03 2.43
N SER A 56 -21.82 -16.17 3.22
CA SER A 56 -22.25 -15.17 4.22
C SER A 56 -21.28 -15.06 5.40
N LYS A 57 -20.79 -16.19 5.93
CA LYS A 57 -19.80 -16.21 7.01
C LYS A 57 -18.44 -15.70 6.53
N THR A 58 -18.10 -15.97 5.28
CA THR A 58 -16.87 -15.43 4.67
C THR A 58 -16.88 -13.90 4.70
N GLN A 59 -17.99 -13.26 4.34
CA GLN A 59 -18.12 -11.80 4.42
C GLN A 59 -18.02 -11.29 5.87
N ALA A 60 -18.62 -11.99 6.83
CA ALA A 60 -18.54 -11.62 8.25
C ALA A 60 -17.12 -11.75 8.84
N ILE A 61 -16.33 -12.75 8.42
CA ILE A 61 -14.94 -12.89 8.84
C ILE A 61 -14.05 -11.87 8.15
N LEU A 62 -14.28 -11.57 6.87
CA LEU A 62 -13.51 -10.55 6.14
C LEU A 62 -13.77 -9.14 6.69
N SER A 63 -15.01 -8.84 7.10
CA SER A 63 -15.36 -7.55 7.73
C SER A 63 -14.81 -7.42 9.16
N GLN A 64 -14.62 -8.52 9.87
CA GLN A 64 -13.92 -8.52 11.16
C GLN A 64 -12.40 -8.44 10.97
N ALA A 65 -11.85 -9.16 10.00
CA ALA A 65 -10.42 -9.15 9.69
C ALA A 65 -9.94 -7.76 9.27
N SER A 66 -10.75 -6.96 8.55
CA SER A 66 -10.37 -5.57 8.20
C SER A 66 -10.19 -4.68 9.43
N ASN A 67 -11.00 -4.87 10.48
CA ASN A 67 -10.84 -4.18 11.76
C ASN A 67 -9.55 -4.58 12.48
N TYR A 68 -9.15 -5.86 12.41
CA TYR A 68 -7.89 -6.34 12.99
C TYR A 68 -6.65 -5.90 12.22
N VAL A 69 -6.71 -5.89 10.89
CA VAL A 69 -5.61 -5.43 10.02
C VAL A 69 -5.23 -3.98 10.31
N LYS A 70 -6.19 -3.14 10.73
CA LYS A 70 -5.94 -1.76 11.14
C LYS A 70 -4.98 -1.63 12.34
N TYR A 71 -4.97 -2.62 13.24
CA TYR A 71 -4.16 -2.61 14.47
C TYR A 71 -2.94 -3.53 14.38
N MET A 72 -2.74 -4.22 13.26
CA MET A 72 -1.59 -5.09 13.06
C MET A 72 -0.37 -4.27 12.64
N PRO A 73 0.80 -4.44 13.31
CA PRO A 73 2.04 -3.83 12.85
C PRO A 73 2.48 -4.55 11.57
N ILE A 74 2.07 -4.00 10.42
CA ILE A 74 2.42 -4.51 9.11
C ILE A 74 3.69 -3.80 8.63
N ASP A 75 4.72 -4.60 8.34
CA ASP A 75 5.95 -4.11 7.73
C ASP A 75 5.68 -3.56 6.31
N LYS A 76 6.46 -2.58 5.86
CA LYS A 76 6.28 -1.88 4.58
C LYS A 76 6.30 -2.83 3.40
N ASP A 77 7.10 -3.89 3.48
CA ASP A 77 7.20 -4.92 2.44
C ASP A 77 5.96 -5.82 2.41
N ALA A 78 5.46 -6.24 3.58
CA ALA A 78 4.23 -7.02 3.70
C ALA A 78 2.99 -6.22 3.25
N GLY A 79 2.96 -4.90 3.49
CA GLY A 79 1.87 -4.03 3.05
C GLY A 79 1.71 -3.95 1.53
N SER A 80 2.81 -4.06 0.78
CA SER A 80 2.78 -4.05 -0.69
C SER A 80 2.16 -5.32 -1.28
N ILE A 81 2.39 -6.46 -0.62
CA ILE A 81 1.88 -7.78 -1.03
C ILE A 81 0.39 -7.93 -0.65
N LEU A 82 -0.02 -7.35 0.47
CA LEU A 82 -1.39 -7.42 0.98
C LEU A 82 -2.32 -6.32 0.43
N ALA A 83 -1.79 -5.32 -0.27
CA ALA A 83 -2.56 -4.21 -0.84
C ALA A 83 -3.74 -4.65 -1.76
N PRO A 84 -3.62 -5.68 -2.62
CA PRO A 84 -4.72 -6.14 -3.45
C PRO A 84 -5.89 -6.68 -2.64
N ILE A 85 -5.59 -7.40 -1.55
CA ILE A 85 -6.60 -8.01 -0.66
C ILE A 85 -7.28 -6.94 0.18
N MET A 86 -6.52 -5.98 0.73
CA MET A 86 -7.08 -4.87 1.51
C MET A 86 -8.00 -3.97 0.68
N THR A 87 -7.73 -3.81 -0.62
CA THR A 87 -8.61 -3.07 -1.53
C THR A 87 -9.92 -3.82 -1.76
N PHE A 88 -9.86 -5.16 -1.86
CA PHE A 88 -11.02 -6.02 -2.05
C PHE A 88 -11.91 -6.09 -0.80
N THR A 89 -11.30 -6.19 0.40
CA THR A 89 -12.04 -6.22 1.68
C THR A 89 -12.54 -4.84 2.11
N GLY A 90 -11.80 -3.77 1.81
CA GLY A 90 -12.23 -2.39 2.07
C GLY A 90 -13.44 -1.96 1.24
N SER A 91 -13.63 -2.55 0.04
CA SER A 91 -14.78 -2.26 -0.83
C SER A 91 -16.09 -2.85 -0.30
N ALA A 92 -16.05 -3.92 0.51
CA ALA A 92 -17.23 -4.50 1.15
C ALA A 92 -17.78 -3.65 2.30
N TYR A 93 -16.95 -2.76 2.88
CA TYR A 93 -17.33 -1.89 4.00
C TYR A 93 -17.79 -0.48 3.57
N GLN A 94 -17.75 -0.14 2.28
CA GLN A 94 -18.15 1.21 1.82
C GLN A 94 -19.66 1.43 1.70
N ASN A 95 -20.51 0.44 1.99
CA ASN A 95 -21.98 0.59 1.92
C ASN A 95 -22.69 0.78 3.28
N ALA A 96 -21.98 0.73 4.40
CA ALA A 96 -22.57 0.98 5.72
C ALA A 96 -21.68 1.95 6.49
N GLU A 97 -22.24 3.13 6.80
CA GLU A 97 -21.65 4.15 7.68
C GLU A 97 -20.44 4.91 7.12
N HIS A 98 -20.71 5.97 6.37
CA HIS A 98 -20.51 7.35 6.87
C HIS A 98 -21.02 8.33 5.81
N ARG A 99 -22.24 8.83 6.01
CA ARG A 99 -22.73 10.05 5.38
C ARG A 99 -22.00 11.23 6.02
N VAL A 100 -20.73 11.43 5.67
CA VAL A 100 -20.15 12.76 5.69
C VAL A 100 -20.32 13.30 4.28
N GLN A 101 -21.32 14.16 4.16
CA GLN A 101 -21.56 15.02 3.03
C GLN A 101 -20.36 15.98 2.89
N THR A 102 -19.28 15.51 2.27
CA THR A 102 -18.32 16.40 1.61
C THR A 102 -18.67 16.38 0.13
N ASN A 103 -18.85 17.59 -0.41
CA ASN A 103 -19.23 17.89 -1.78
C ASN A 103 -18.78 16.80 -2.78
N GLN A 104 -19.79 16.15 -3.38
CA GLN A 104 -19.65 15.36 -4.60
C GLN A 104 -19.18 16.26 -5.74
N GLY A 105 -17.88 16.51 -5.78
CA GLY A 105 -17.15 16.90 -6.98
C GLY A 105 -16.47 15.67 -7.56
N ASN A 106 -17.19 14.94 -8.40
CA ASN A 106 -16.60 14.20 -9.53
C ASN A 106 -15.47 13.19 -9.23
N MET A 107 -15.67 12.23 -8.31
CA MET A 107 -14.71 11.13 -8.05
C MET A 107 -14.83 9.92 -9.00
N ASN A 108 -15.41 10.08 -10.19
CA ASN A 108 -15.51 8.99 -11.18
C ASN A 108 -14.37 8.96 -12.21
N GLN A 109 -13.38 9.86 -12.13
CA GLN A 109 -12.31 9.96 -13.15
C GLN A 109 -11.00 9.21 -12.81
N TYR A 110 -10.92 8.50 -11.67
CA TYR A 110 -9.66 7.91 -11.18
C TYR A 110 -9.56 6.38 -11.24
N ASN A 111 -10.53 5.70 -11.86
CA ASN A 111 -10.56 4.22 -11.92
C ASN A 111 -9.57 3.62 -12.93
N ASN A 112 -9.02 4.40 -13.86
CA ASN A 112 -8.04 3.92 -14.86
C ASN A 112 -6.57 4.23 -14.50
N ILE A 113 -6.32 4.80 -13.32
CA ILE A 113 -4.98 5.25 -12.95
C ILE A 113 -4.21 4.14 -12.22
N PRO A 114 -2.98 3.80 -12.66
CA PRO A 114 -2.14 2.81 -12.00
C PRO A 114 -2.02 3.05 -10.50
N TYR A 115 -1.96 1.98 -9.71
CA TYR A 115 -1.91 2.06 -8.24
C TYR A 115 -0.77 2.95 -7.71
N SER A 116 0.39 2.92 -8.37
CA SER A 116 1.55 3.75 -8.05
C SER A 116 1.23 5.26 -8.13
N GLU A 117 0.49 5.65 -9.16
CA GLU A 117 0.07 7.02 -9.40
C GLU A 117 -1.03 7.45 -8.42
N ARG A 118 -2.00 6.57 -8.13
CA ARG A 118 -3.03 6.81 -7.11
C ARG A 118 -2.43 7.16 -5.74
N ARG A 119 -1.32 6.51 -5.34
CA ARG A 119 -0.63 6.85 -4.09
C ARG A 119 -0.03 8.25 -4.09
N VAL A 120 0.49 8.72 -5.22
CA VAL A 120 1.04 10.08 -5.34
C VAL A 120 -0.04 11.13 -5.17
N ILE A 121 -1.19 10.96 -5.84
CA ILE A 121 -2.33 11.88 -5.72
C ILE A 121 -2.95 11.86 -4.34
N ALA A 122 -3.20 10.68 -3.75
CA ALA A 122 -3.81 10.58 -2.44
C ALA A 122 -2.94 11.12 -1.29
N SER A 123 -1.62 11.25 -1.50
CA SER A 123 -0.68 11.72 -0.47
C SER A 123 -0.74 13.25 -0.26
N GLY A 124 -0.45 13.71 0.96
CA GLY A 124 -0.23 15.13 1.25
C GLY A 124 -1.44 15.95 1.71
N LYS A 125 -2.60 15.31 1.96
CA LYS A 125 -3.81 16.00 2.46
C LYS A 125 -3.70 16.48 3.92
N THR A 126 -2.89 15.81 4.75
CA THR A 126 -2.72 16.14 6.19
C THR A 126 -1.30 16.51 6.58
N SER A 127 -0.35 16.54 5.63
CA SER A 127 1.06 16.84 5.92
C SER A 127 1.30 18.34 5.90
N SER A 128 1.90 18.87 6.97
CA SER A 128 2.37 20.26 7.09
C SER A 128 3.84 20.45 6.74
N LYS A 129 4.58 19.39 6.40
CA LYS A 129 5.99 19.50 6.00
C LYS A 129 6.12 20.27 4.69
N ARG A 130 7.04 21.23 4.62
CA ARG A 130 7.31 22.04 3.41
C ARG A 130 7.93 21.23 2.26
N SER A 131 8.46 20.04 2.54
CA SER A 131 9.07 19.18 1.51
C SER A 131 8.07 18.23 0.87
N VAL A 132 8.13 18.14 -0.46
CA VAL A 132 7.41 17.16 -1.28
C VAL A 132 8.39 16.11 -1.84
N SER A 133 7.97 14.85 -1.93
CA SER A 133 8.81 13.75 -2.43
C SER A 133 9.21 13.96 -3.90
N GLU A 134 10.40 13.51 -4.31
CA GLU A 134 10.89 13.62 -5.69
C GLU A 134 9.94 13.02 -6.74
N THR A 135 9.32 11.87 -6.46
CA THR A 135 8.33 11.26 -7.35
C THR A 135 7.12 12.17 -7.57
N LYS A 136 6.64 12.82 -6.52
CA LYS A 136 5.53 13.79 -6.61
C LYS A 136 5.95 15.02 -7.42
N LYS A 137 7.18 15.50 -7.28
CA LYS A 137 7.69 16.62 -8.09
C LYS A 137 7.69 16.27 -9.58
N LYS A 138 8.20 15.08 -9.93
CA LYS A 138 8.19 14.58 -11.31
C LYS A 138 6.77 14.39 -11.85
N TRP A 139 5.85 13.93 -11.02
CA TRP A 139 4.44 13.79 -11.40
C TRP A 139 3.77 15.14 -11.70
N VAL A 140 4.01 16.15 -10.86
CA VAL A 140 3.49 17.51 -11.11
C VAL A 140 4.08 18.08 -12.41
N ALA A 141 5.38 17.89 -12.65
CA ALA A 141 6.00 18.33 -13.90
C ALA A 141 5.46 17.59 -15.13
N SER A 142 5.21 16.28 -15.04
CA SER A 142 4.63 15.52 -16.16
C SER A 142 3.20 15.95 -16.47
N GLN A 143 2.40 16.30 -15.46
CA GLN A 143 1.05 16.84 -15.68
C GLN A 143 1.05 18.23 -16.31
N GLN A 144 2.18 18.93 -16.27
CA GLN A 144 2.39 20.21 -16.96
C GLN A 144 3.14 20.04 -18.29
N ASP A 145 3.18 18.83 -18.85
CA ASP A 145 3.92 18.51 -20.08
C ASP A 145 5.41 18.93 -20.04
N TRP A 146 6.01 18.89 -18.85
CA TRP A 146 7.37 19.40 -18.61
C TRP A 146 7.54 20.87 -19.04
N THR A 147 6.50 21.69 -18.91
CA THR A 147 6.52 23.12 -19.17
C THR A 147 6.32 23.93 -17.89
N CYS A 148 7.06 25.03 -17.78
CA CYS A 148 6.95 25.96 -16.67
C CYS A 148 5.56 26.60 -16.67
N ASN A 149 4.86 26.56 -15.54
CA ASN A 149 3.50 27.08 -15.51
C ASN A 149 3.41 28.60 -15.77
N HIS A 150 4.46 29.36 -15.44
CA HIS A 150 4.49 30.81 -15.59
C HIS A 150 4.97 31.25 -16.98
N CYS A 151 6.19 30.88 -17.38
CA CYS A 151 6.79 31.34 -18.64
C CYS A 151 6.55 30.41 -19.83
N LYS A 152 5.92 29.25 -19.63
CA LYS A 152 5.61 28.23 -20.66
C LYS A 152 6.81 27.61 -21.37
N ASN A 153 8.04 27.99 -21.02
CA ASN A 153 9.25 27.33 -21.49
C ASN A 153 9.39 25.91 -20.91
N LYS A 154 10.11 25.04 -21.62
CA LYS A 154 10.41 23.67 -21.15
C LYS A 154 11.18 23.73 -19.82
N LEU A 155 10.77 22.91 -18.86
CA LEU A 155 11.40 22.80 -17.55
C LEU A 155 12.79 22.14 -17.69
N PRO A 156 13.85 22.73 -17.11
CA PRO A 156 15.16 22.10 -17.05
C PRO A 156 15.16 20.95 -16.03
N ALA A 157 16.22 20.13 -16.01
CA ALA A 157 16.33 19.02 -15.06
C ALA A 157 16.33 19.47 -13.58
N TRP A 158 16.75 20.71 -13.31
CA TRP A 158 16.79 21.34 -11.98
C TRP A 158 15.59 22.26 -11.73
N PHE A 159 14.42 21.93 -12.27
CA PHE A 159 13.18 22.64 -11.97
C PHE A 159 12.80 22.52 -10.49
N GLU A 160 11.96 23.45 -10.04
CA GLU A 160 11.50 23.51 -8.66
C GLU A 160 9.97 23.37 -8.63
N VAL A 161 9.46 22.74 -7.58
CA VAL A 161 8.02 22.59 -7.37
C VAL A 161 7.66 23.35 -6.11
N ASP A 162 6.66 24.21 -6.26
CA ASP A 162 6.21 25.12 -5.22
C ASP A 162 4.70 24.99 -5.03
N HIS A 163 4.20 25.51 -3.91
CA HIS A 163 2.77 25.54 -3.61
C HIS A 163 2.11 26.73 -4.29
N LYS A 164 0.95 26.52 -4.95
CA LYS A 164 0.10 27.59 -5.49
C LYS A 164 -0.38 28.49 -4.36
N THR A 165 -0.88 27.89 -3.29
CA THR A 165 -1.18 28.54 -2.01
C THR A 165 -0.18 28.03 -0.99
N ARG A 166 0.59 28.92 -0.35
CA ARG A 166 1.58 28.53 0.67
C ARG A 166 0.91 27.79 1.84
N LEU A 167 1.66 26.90 2.48
CA LEU A 167 1.19 26.14 3.65
C LEU A 167 0.76 27.06 4.81
N GLU A 168 1.42 28.22 4.98
CA GLU A 168 1.08 29.21 6.02
C GLU A 168 -0.29 29.88 5.80
N TYR A 169 -0.74 29.95 4.54
CA TYR A 169 -2.04 30.50 4.16
C TYR A 169 -3.10 29.41 3.94
N GLY A 170 -2.93 28.24 4.58
CA GLY A 170 -3.89 27.12 4.49
C GLY A 170 -3.72 26.22 3.26
N GLY A 171 -2.60 26.33 2.54
CA GLY A 171 -2.25 25.42 1.45
C GLY A 171 -2.01 23.98 1.91
N THR A 172 -2.08 23.04 0.98
CA THR A 172 -1.82 21.61 1.23
C THR A 172 -0.68 21.09 0.38
N ASN A 173 -0.14 19.92 0.73
CA ASN A 173 0.83 19.18 -0.09
C ASN A 173 0.16 18.30 -1.16
N HIS A 174 -1.13 18.53 -1.44
CA HIS A 174 -1.85 17.82 -2.49
C HIS A 174 -1.36 18.30 -3.86
N VAL A 175 -1.38 17.40 -4.84
CA VAL A 175 -0.87 17.68 -6.19
C VAL A 175 -1.57 18.86 -6.87
N ASP A 176 -2.85 19.08 -6.56
CA ASP A 176 -3.63 20.20 -7.11
C ASP A 176 -3.12 21.57 -6.65
N ASN A 177 -2.50 21.63 -5.46
CA ASN A 177 -1.91 22.83 -4.89
C ASN A 177 -0.41 22.94 -5.22
N LEU A 178 0.15 22.06 -6.05
CA LEU A 178 1.55 22.13 -6.46
C LEU A 178 1.67 22.63 -7.90
N VAL A 179 2.77 23.30 -8.18
CA VAL A 179 3.10 23.82 -9.51
C VAL A 179 4.60 23.70 -9.77
N ALA A 180 4.96 23.19 -10.95
CA ALA A 180 6.35 23.12 -11.39
C ALA A 180 6.75 24.42 -12.13
N LEU A 181 7.88 25.00 -11.71
CA LEU A 181 8.40 26.28 -12.18
C LEU A 181 9.89 26.15 -12.53
N CYS A 182 10.34 26.95 -13.50
CA CYS A 182 11.77 27.18 -13.67
C CYS A 182 12.30 28.05 -12.51
N ARG A 183 13.61 28.03 -12.28
CA ARG A 183 14.26 28.78 -11.19
C ARG A 183 13.93 30.28 -11.22
N ASP A 184 13.93 30.90 -12.40
CA ASP A 184 13.66 32.33 -12.51
C ASP A 184 12.22 32.67 -12.12
N CYS A 185 11.26 31.86 -12.54
CA CYS A 185 9.84 32.06 -12.22
C CYS A 185 9.56 31.78 -10.74
N HIS A 186 10.21 30.76 -10.18
CA HIS A 186 10.11 30.44 -8.76
C HIS A 186 10.73 31.53 -7.88
N GLY A 187 11.92 32.02 -8.25
CA GLY A 187 12.58 33.14 -7.57
C GLY A 187 11.74 34.42 -7.63
N ARG A 188 11.13 34.72 -8.78
CA ARG A 188 10.21 35.85 -8.93
C ARG A 188 9.00 35.73 -8.02
N LYS A 189 8.35 34.55 -7.96
CA LYS A 189 7.22 34.29 -7.07
C LYS A 189 7.60 34.50 -5.61
N THR A 190 8.72 33.90 -5.19
CA THR A 190 9.24 34.01 -3.82
C THR A 190 9.51 35.47 -3.45
N ALA A 191 10.13 36.24 -4.35
CA ALA A 191 10.37 37.66 -4.13
C ALA A 191 9.04 38.43 -4.01
N SER A 192 8.10 38.25 -4.94
CA SER A 192 6.81 38.96 -4.91
C SER A 192 5.94 38.66 -3.69
N GLU A 193 6.10 37.49 -3.09
CA GLU A 193 5.34 37.07 -1.91
C GLU A 193 5.99 37.54 -0.59
N ASN A 194 7.23 38.03 -0.63
CA ASN A 194 7.98 38.49 0.54
C ASN A 194 8.28 40.00 0.52
N LEU A 195 7.89 40.71 -0.55
CA LEU A 195 7.83 42.17 -0.60
C LEU A 195 6.50 42.66 -0.01
#